data_AF-A0A957QD77-F1
#
_entry.id   AF-A0A957QD77-F1
#
_cell.length_a   1.000
_cell.length_b   1.000
_cell.length_c   1.000
_cell.angle_alpha   90.00
_cell.angle_beta   90.00
_cell.angle_gamma   90.00
#
_symmetry.space_group_name_H-M   'P 1'
#
loop_
_entity.id
_entity.type
_entity.pdbx_description
1 polymer ?
#
loop_
_entity_poly.entity_id
_entity_poly.type
_entity_poly.pdbx_seq_one_letter_code
_entity_poly.pdbx_strand_id
1 'polypeptide(L)'
;MQLGPVDSTHSAFARQRTLALSDVTLQPGFWSKWQETNHKVSLRHGFDQLERFGNFNNLMLAAGKGEGEYRKPVFMDSDVYKWLEAMGYELACNPDPELEKMADYAIRLVEDAQGEDGYINSYW
;
A
#
# COMPACT_ATOMS: atom_id res chain seq x y z
N MET A 1 -10.79 8.30 -16.22
CA MET A 1 -9.59 9.05 -15.80
C MET A 1 -9.39 8.78 -14.32
N GLN A 2 -8.22 8.31 -13.88
CA GLN A 2 -8.02 7.92 -12.48
C GLN A 2 -7.62 9.15 -11.65
N LEU A 3 -8.50 9.60 -10.76
CA LEU A 3 -8.33 10.81 -9.94
C LEU A 3 -7.45 10.60 -8.69
N GLY A 4 -7.08 9.35 -8.39
CA GLY A 4 -6.54 8.98 -7.08
C GLY A 4 -7.65 8.81 -6.03
N PRO A 5 -7.32 8.77 -4.72
CA PRO A 5 -8.31 8.48 -3.68
C PRO A 5 -9.17 9.67 -3.24
N VAL A 6 -8.90 10.88 -3.74
CA VAL A 6 -9.69 12.08 -3.41
C VAL A 6 -10.41 12.60 -4.66
N ASP A 7 -11.69 12.27 -4.80
CA ASP A 7 -12.53 12.77 -5.89
C ASP A 7 -13.49 13.87 -5.39
N SER A 8 -13.18 15.12 -5.75
CA SER A 8 -14.02 16.29 -5.45
C SER A 8 -14.95 16.69 -6.60
N THR A 9 -14.95 15.96 -7.72
CA THR A 9 -15.75 16.31 -8.92
C THR A 9 -17.25 16.19 -8.69
N HIS A 10 -17.66 15.32 -7.76
CA HIS A 10 -19.05 15.11 -7.38
C HIS A 10 -19.53 15.97 -6.20
N SER A 11 -18.63 16.73 -5.55
CA SER A 11 -19.02 17.59 -4.44
C SER A 11 -19.70 18.87 -4.94
N ALA A 12 -20.90 19.14 -4.43
CA ALA A 12 -21.64 20.38 -4.67
C ALA A 12 -21.01 21.59 -3.97
N PHE A 13 -20.15 21.35 -2.98
CA PHE A 13 -19.54 22.41 -2.14
C PHE A 13 -18.06 22.63 -2.45
N ALA A 14 -17.42 21.72 -3.19
CA ALA A 14 -16.02 21.88 -3.56
C ALA A 14 -15.86 23.02 -4.58
N ARG A 15 -15.07 24.03 -4.22
CA ARG A 15 -14.72 25.14 -5.13
C ARG A 15 -13.60 24.76 -6.10
N GLN A 16 -12.72 23.85 -5.70
CA GLN A 16 -11.62 23.34 -6.51
C GLN A 16 -11.93 21.89 -6.92
N ARG A 17 -11.44 21.49 -8.09
CA ARG A 17 -11.59 20.12 -8.62
C ARG A 17 -10.26 19.40 -8.53
N THR A 18 -10.32 18.11 -8.19
CA THR A 18 -9.14 17.24 -8.17
C THR A 18 -8.61 17.12 -9.60
N LEU A 19 -7.31 17.29 -9.77
CA LEU A 19 -6.61 16.93 -11.01
C LEU A 19 -6.46 15.41 -11.07
N ALA A 20 -6.53 14.82 -12.27
CA ALA A 20 -6.23 13.41 -12.38
C ALA A 20 -4.77 13.13 -12.06
N LEU A 21 -4.48 11.93 -11.57
CA LEU A 21 -3.10 11.53 -11.30
C LEU A 21 -2.25 11.60 -12.58
N SER A 22 -2.85 11.26 -13.73
CA SER A 22 -2.23 11.34 -15.06
C SER A 22 -2.08 12.76 -15.61
N ASP A 23 -2.72 13.76 -15.00
CA ASP A 23 -2.60 15.16 -15.44
C ASP A 23 -1.38 15.87 -14.85
N VAL A 24 -0.67 15.23 -13.91
CA VAL A 24 0.45 15.83 -13.19
C VAL A 24 1.72 15.03 -13.47
N THR A 25 2.72 15.71 -14.03
CA THR A 25 4.08 15.16 -14.17
C THR A 25 5.07 16.05 -13.43
N LEU A 26 5.80 15.46 -12.49
CA LEU A 26 6.86 16.16 -11.77
C LEU A 26 8.07 16.34 -12.68
N GLN A 27 8.43 17.60 -12.93
CA GLN A 27 9.62 17.93 -13.71
C GLN A 27 10.90 17.62 -12.91
N PRO A 28 12.05 17.42 -13.60
CA PRO A 28 13.34 17.21 -12.93
C PRO A 28 13.62 18.28 -11.89
N GLY A 29 13.88 17.87 -10.64
CA GLY A 29 14.12 18.81 -9.56
C GLY A 29 14.03 18.15 -8.18
N PHE A 30 13.60 18.92 -7.18
CA PHE A 30 13.52 18.44 -5.80
C PHE A 30 12.53 17.27 -5.64
N TRP A 31 11.30 17.43 -6.13
CA TRP A 31 10.24 16.44 -5.93
C TRP A 31 10.43 15.16 -6.76
N SER A 32 10.89 15.28 -8.01
CA SER A 32 11.15 14.10 -8.85
C SER A 32 12.25 13.22 -8.27
N LYS A 33 13.24 13.79 -7.56
CA LYS A 33 14.28 13.00 -6.85
C LYS A 33 13.69 12.17 -5.71
N TRP A 34 12.71 12.70 -4.98
CA TRP A 34 12.04 11.94 -3.93
C TRP A 34 11.14 10.86 -4.49
N GLN A 35 10.42 11.13 -5.59
CA GLN A 35 9.65 10.11 -6.31
C GLN A 35 10.57 8.98 -6.80
N GLU A 36 11.70 9.31 -7.41
CA GLU A 36 12.70 8.34 -7.85
C GLU A 36 13.28 7.53 -6.68
N THR A 37 13.53 8.17 -5.53
CA THR A 37 13.99 7.50 -4.30
C THR A 37 12.96 6.50 -3.79
N ASN A 38 11.67 6.86 -3.81
CA ASN A 38 10.60 5.95 -3.42
C ASN A 38 10.55 4.73 -4.33
N HIS A 39 10.55 4.96 -5.65
CA HIS A 39 10.57 3.90 -6.65
C HIS A 39 11.76 2.95 -6.47
N LYS A 40 12.98 3.50 -6.36
CA LYS A 40 14.21 2.72 -6.40
C LYS A 40 14.56 2.06 -5.06
N VAL A 41 14.21 2.70 -3.94
CA VAL A 41 14.73 2.34 -2.62
C VAL A 41 13.60 2.13 -1.60
N SER A 42 12.79 3.17 -1.33
CA SER A 42 11.91 3.16 -0.16
C SER A 42 10.88 2.05 -0.18
N LEU A 43 10.28 1.76 -1.35
CA LEU A 43 9.23 0.74 -1.47
C LEU A 43 9.78 -0.67 -1.21
N ARG A 44 10.95 -1.00 -1.76
CA ARG A 44 11.61 -2.29 -1.55
C ARG A 44 12.05 -2.44 -0.09
N HIS A 45 12.65 -1.39 0.47
CA HIS A 45 13.00 -1.36 1.89
C HIS A 45 11.78 -1.53 2.81
N GLY A 46 10.65 -0.91 2.46
CA GLY A 46 9.39 -1.04 3.19
C GLY A 46 8.91 -2.49 3.22
N PHE A 47 8.95 -3.19 2.09
CA PHE A 47 8.63 -4.60 2.00
C PHE A 47 9.50 -5.44 2.97
N ASP A 48 10.81 -5.24 2.93
CA ASP A 48 11.75 -5.93 3.83
C ASP A 48 11.44 -5.65 5.32
N GLN A 49 11.04 -4.42 5.65
CA GLN A 49 10.68 -4.08 7.03
C GLN A 49 9.38 -4.76 7.47
N LEU A 50 8.36 -4.82 6.60
CA LEU A 50 7.09 -5.49 6.90
C LEU A 50 7.28 -6.99 7.14
N GLU A 51 8.18 -7.63 6.41
CA GLU A 51 8.58 -9.01 6.66
C GLU A 51 9.34 -9.13 7.99
N ARG A 52 10.41 -8.36 8.15
CA ARG A 52 11.32 -8.43 9.31
C ARG A 52 10.61 -8.19 10.64
N PHE A 53 9.76 -7.18 10.71
CA PHE A 53 9.05 -6.82 11.93
C PHE A 53 7.83 -7.69 12.18
N GLY A 54 7.41 -8.49 11.19
CA GLY A 54 6.40 -9.53 11.34
C GLY A 54 4.99 -9.09 11.01
N ASN A 55 4.81 -7.97 10.32
CA ASN A 55 3.51 -7.52 9.82
C ASN A 55 2.91 -8.59 8.88
N PHE A 56 3.73 -9.13 7.97
CA PHE A 56 3.31 -10.24 7.10
C PHE A 56 3.02 -11.52 7.89
N ASN A 57 3.84 -11.82 8.91
CA ASN A 57 3.60 -13.00 9.75
C ASN A 57 2.28 -12.91 10.53
N ASN A 58 1.91 -11.73 11.01
CA ASN A 58 0.63 -11.53 11.69
C ASN A 58 -0.56 -11.83 10.75
N LEU A 59 -0.53 -11.34 9.50
CA LEU A 59 -1.56 -11.69 8.51
C LEU A 59 -1.58 -13.21 8.23
N MET A 60 -0.41 -13.85 8.11
CA MET A 60 -0.33 -15.31 7.96
C MET A 60 -0.88 -16.07 9.18
N LEU A 61 -0.64 -15.58 10.41
CA LEU A 61 -1.20 -16.16 11.63
C LEU A 61 -2.74 -16.10 11.63
N ALA A 62 -3.31 -14.97 11.23
CA ALA A 62 -4.76 -14.81 11.08
C ALA A 62 -5.34 -15.77 10.02
N ALA A 63 -4.59 -16.03 8.96
CA ALA A 63 -4.94 -17.03 7.93
C ALA A 63 -4.70 -18.49 8.37
N GLY A 64 -4.19 -18.75 9.59
CA GLY A 64 -3.83 -20.08 10.06
C GLY A 64 -2.61 -20.71 9.38
N LYS A 65 -1.78 -19.91 8.70
CA LYS A 65 -0.59 -20.33 7.93
C LYS A 65 0.73 -19.85 8.53
N GLY A 66 0.69 -18.93 9.49
CA GLY A 66 1.86 -18.33 10.14
C GLY A 66 2.40 -19.16 11.30
N GLU A 67 3.61 -18.83 11.75
CA GLU A 67 4.27 -19.49 12.88
C GLU A 67 4.57 -18.49 14.01
N GLY A 68 4.66 -19.01 15.24
CA GLY A 68 4.98 -18.21 16.43
C GLY A 68 3.79 -17.45 17.01
N GLU A 69 4.08 -16.32 17.66
CA GLU A 69 3.09 -15.48 18.36
C GLU A 69 2.88 -14.15 17.64
N TYR A 70 1.66 -13.61 17.78
CA TYR A 70 1.31 -12.28 17.27
C TYR A 70 2.25 -11.20 17.81
N ARG A 71 2.74 -10.32 16.92
CA ARG A 71 3.57 -9.18 17.28
C ARG A 71 2.74 -7.90 17.38
N LYS A 72 2.92 -7.16 18.48
CA LYS A 72 2.27 -5.88 18.75
C LYS A 72 2.98 -4.71 18.04
N PRO A 73 2.30 -3.58 17.81
CA PRO A 73 0.96 -3.20 18.26
C PRO A 73 -0.20 -3.77 17.42
N VAL A 74 -1.43 -3.70 17.95
CA VAL A 74 -2.66 -4.23 17.33
C VAL A 74 -3.04 -3.62 15.97
N PHE A 75 -2.32 -2.58 15.54
CA PHE A 75 -2.55 -1.86 14.29
C PHE A 75 -1.44 -2.08 13.24
N MET A 76 -0.59 -3.09 13.44
CA MET A 76 0.53 -3.40 12.52
C MET A 76 0.06 -3.66 11.07
N ASP A 77 -1.13 -4.18 10.87
CA ASP A 77 -1.68 -4.38 9.51
C ASP A 77 -1.77 -3.07 8.73
N SER A 78 -1.98 -1.94 9.43
CA SER A 78 -2.07 -0.62 8.80
C SER A 78 -0.79 -0.21 8.08
N ASP A 79 0.37 -0.75 8.48
CA ASP A 79 1.62 -0.47 7.78
C ASP A 79 1.69 -1.22 6.44
N VAL A 80 1.11 -2.42 6.35
CA VAL A 80 0.94 -3.15 5.09
C VAL A 80 -0.01 -2.37 4.18
N TYR A 81 -1.13 -1.89 4.72
CA TYR A 81 -2.13 -1.16 3.94
C TYR A 81 -1.59 0.17 3.38
N LYS A 82 -0.86 0.95 4.20
CA LYS A 82 -0.23 2.20 3.75
C LYS A 82 0.88 1.95 2.74
N TRP A 83 1.63 0.86 2.90
CA TRP A 83 2.63 0.47 1.91
C TRP A 83 1.97 0.08 0.58
N LEU A 84 0.88 -0.69 0.60
CA LEU A 84 0.09 -0.99 -0.60
C LEU A 84 -0.52 0.26 -1.25
N GLU A 85 -0.96 1.24 -0.45
CA GLU A 85 -1.41 2.54 -0.97
C GLU A 85 -0.28 3.24 -1.73
N ALA A 86 0.93 3.30 -1.17
CA ALA A 86 2.10 3.87 -1.83
C ALA A 86 2.45 3.13 -3.13
N MET A 87 2.36 1.79 -3.14
CA MET A 87 2.54 0.97 -4.34
C MET A 87 1.52 1.31 -5.43
N GLY A 88 0.25 1.51 -5.06
CA GLY A 88 -0.80 1.91 -5.99
C GLY A 88 -0.51 3.24 -6.69
N TYR A 89 -0.01 4.24 -5.96
CA TYR A 89 0.41 5.51 -6.57
C TYR A 89 1.62 5.36 -7.49
N GLU A 90 2.61 4.56 -7.08
CA GLU A 90 3.83 4.35 -7.87
C GLU A 90 3.52 3.63 -9.18
N LEU A 91 2.85 2.48 -9.11
CA LEU A 91 2.57 1.64 -10.27
C LEU A 91 1.61 2.30 -11.27
N ALA A 92 0.71 3.18 -10.80
CA ALA A 92 -0.14 3.97 -11.68
C ALA A 92 0.65 5.00 -12.52
N CYS A 93 1.77 5.51 -11.99
CA CYS A 93 2.63 6.47 -12.69
C CYS A 93 3.78 5.81 -13.46
N ASN A 94 4.32 4.72 -12.91
CA ASN A 94 5.56 4.09 -13.34
C ASN A 94 5.48 2.57 -13.12
N PRO A 95 4.90 1.82 -14.09
CA PRO A 95 4.77 0.38 -13.99
C PRO A 95 6.12 -0.32 -13.82
N ASP A 96 6.21 -1.22 -12.83
CA ASP A 96 7.40 -1.99 -12.51
C ASP A 96 6.99 -3.41 -12.09
N PRO A 97 7.30 -4.44 -12.91
CA PRO A 97 6.88 -5.81 -12.65
C PRO A 97 7.40 -6.40 -11.34
N GLU A 98 8.54 -5.95 -10.82
CA GLU A 98 9.07 -6.45 -9.55
C GLU A 98 8.31 -5.85 -8.37
N LEU A 99 8.00 -4.56 -8.44
CA LEU A 99 7.11 -3.92 -7.47
C LEU A 99 5.70 -4.53 -7.53
N GLU A 100 5.16 -4.79 -8.72
CA GLU A 100 3.84 -5.42 -8.88
C GLU A 100 3.79 -6.80 -8.19
N LYS A 101 4.80 -7.64 -8.37
CA LYS A 101 4.89 -8.94 -7.66
C LYS A 101 4.91 -8.80 -6.13
N MET A 102 5.60 -7.78 -5.60
CA MET A 102 5.62 -7.50 -4.17
C MET A 102 4.25 -7.05 -3.66
N ALA A 103 3.55 -6.19 -4.43
CA ALA A 103 2.20 -5.77 -4.11
C ALA A 103 1.23 -6.97 -4.13
N ASP A 104 1.26 -7.79 -5.17
CA ASP A 104 0.44 -9.00 -5.28
C ASP A 104 0.68 -9.97 -4.14
N TYR A 105 1.92 -10.11 -3.68
CA TYR A 105 2.22 -10.91 -2.50
C TYR A 105 1.53 -10.38 -1.25
N ALA A 106 1.68 -9.08 -0.95
CA ALA A 106 1.04 -8.48 0.21
C ALA A 106 -0.50 -8.52 0.10
N ILE A 107 -1.07 -8.30 -1.09
CA ILE A 107 -2.53 -8.42 -1.33
C ILE A 107 -3.01 -9.83 -1.01
N ARG A 108 -2.33 -10.88 -1.49
CA ARG A 108 -2.69 -12.26 -1.16
C ARG A 108 -2.69 -12.55 0.34
N LEU A 109 -1.73 -12.00 1.09
CA LEU A 109 -1.72 -12.14 2.55
C LEU A 109 -2.93 -11.49 3.22
N VAL A 110 -3.36 -10.32 2.71
CA VAL A 110 -4.54 -9.61 3.18
C VAL A 110 -5.82 -10.39 2.83
N GLU A 111 -5.92 -10.91 1.61
CA GLU A 111 -7.05 -11.76 1.17
C GLU A 111 -7.16 -13.03 2.01
N ASP A 112 -6.04 -13.72 2.23
CA ASP A 112 -5.99 -14.96 3.03
C ASP A 112 -6.35 -14.72 4.51
N ALA A 113 -6.06 -13.53 5.04
CA ALA A 113 -6.36 -13.16 6.42
C ALA A 113 -7.81 -12.67 6.61
N GLN A 114 -8.54 -12.39 5.53
CA GLN A 114 -9.91 -11.90 5.61
C GLN A 114 -10.88 -13.03 6.00
N GLY A 115 -11.71 -12.78 7.02
CA GLY A 115 -12.76 -13.70 7.43
C GLY A 115 -13.90 -13.79 6.40
N GLU A 116 -14.70 -14.86 6.46
CA GLU A 116 -15.82 -15.09 5.53
C GLU A 116 -16.90 -13.98 5.59
N ASP A 117 -17.01 -13.27 6.72
CA ASP A 117 -17.92 -12.14 6.91
C ASP A 117 -17.31 -10.79 6.44
N GLY A 118 -16.09 -10.83 5.91
CA GLY A 118 -15.32 -9.68 5.47
C GLY A 118 -14.48 -9.00 6.55
N TYR A 119 -14.52 -9.46 7.80
CA TYR A 119 -13.71 -8.90 8.88
C TYR A 119 -12.22 -9.08 8.58
N ILE A 120 -11.43 -8.04 8.86
CA ILE A 120 -9.97 -8.11 8.73
C ILE A 120 -9.25 -7.25 9.77
N ASN A 121 -8.61 -7.95 10.70
CA ASN A 121 -7.62 -7.40 11.62
C ASN A 121 -6.90 -8.59 12.24
N SER A 122 -5.62 -8.76 11.94
CA SER A 122 -4.85 -9.97 12.28
C SER A 122 -4.66 -10.22 13.78
N TYR A 123 -5.04 -9.26 14.62
CA TYR A 123 -5.00 -9.43 16.07
C TYR A 123 -6.16 -10.26 16.64
N TRP A 124 -7.28 -10.35 15.92
CA TRP A 124 -8.53 -10.96 16.38
C TRP A 124 -8.88 -12.20 15.59
#